data_AF-A0A7L5FB15-F1
#
_entry.id   AF-A0A7L5FB15-F1
#
_cell.length_a   1.000
_cell.length_b   1.000
_cell.length_c   1.000
_cell.angle_alpha   90.00
_cell.angle_beta   90.00
_cell.angle_gamma   90.00
#
_symmetry.space_group_name_H-M   'P 1'
#
loop_
_entity.id
_entity.type
_entity.pdbx_description
1 polymer ?
#
loop_
_entity_poly.entity_id
_entity_poly.type
_entity_poly.pdbx_seq_one_letter_code
_entity_poly.pdbx_strand_id
1 'polypeptide(L)'
;MTSVQQHTSPNLPLQDNFDLILKLLGNHIDDFKKSIDLTGLMSQLGSDTELGRQIKQMVEDPLNGINDNRKKIDAVNHDIINLFVTNYLRNLDDIVEQAHLKVLPNSKLYYSIILKEDTFENRLRISQFTTDYNNFEISDTYPVTLQITPLSVVSSVEHERQVI
;
A
#
# COMPACT_ATOMS: atom_id res chain seq x y z
N MET A 1 -11.64 -28.03 29.80
CA MET A 1 -10.17 -28.21 29.72
C MET A 1 -9.73 -27.72 28.35
N THR A 2 -8.82 -26.76 28.41
CA THR A 2 -8.27 -25.85 27.41
C THR A 2 -7.40 -26.55 26.37
N SER A 3 -7.46 -26.09 25.11
CA SER A 3 -6.25 -25.69 24.35
C SER A 3 -6.66 -25.11 22.99
N VAL A 4 -6.79 -23.79 22.90
CA VAL A 4 -6.76 -23.07 21.62
C VAL A 4 -5.29 -22.77 21.33
N GLN A 5 -4.77 -23.31 20.23
CA GLN A 5 -3.44 -23.00 19.73
C GLN A 5 -3.41 -21.53 19.30
N GLN A 6 -2.66 -20.72 20.04
CA GLN A 6 -2.30 -19.37 19.62
C GLN A 6 -1.25 -19.49 18.51
N HIS A 7 -1.64 -19.17 17.28
CA HIS A 7 -0.69 -18.81 16.24
C HIS A 7 -0.17 -17.40 16.53
N THR A 8 0.95 -17.33 17.26
CA THR A 8 1.76 -16.12 17.37
C THR A 8 2.44 -15.88 16.01
N SER A 9 1.91 -14.94 15.23
CA SER A 9 2.65 -14.36 14.11
C SER A 9 3.91 -13.67 14.65
N PRO A 10 5.09 -13.86 14.03
CA PRO A 10 6.32 -13.31 14.54
C PRO A 10 6.31 -11.79 14.35
N ASN A 11 6.38 -11.08 15.47
CA ASN A 11 6.58 -9.64 15.51
C ASN A 11 8.01 -9.35 15.05
N LEU A 12 8.21 -9.16 13.75
CA LEU A 12 9.52 -8.82 13.20
C LEU A 12 9.79 -7.33 13.44
N PRO A 13 10.94 -6.98 14.07
CA PRO A 13 11.29 -5.60 14.39
C PRO A 13 11.39 -4.73 13.13
N LEU A 14 11.09 -3.43 13.26
CA LEU A 14 11.05 -2.43 12.18
C LEU A 14 12.28 -2.45 11.23
N GLN A 15 13.46 -2.83 11.72
CA GLN A 15 14.66 -2.98 10.90
C GLN A 15 14.55 -4.10 9.86
N ASP A 16 13.94 -5.24 10.21
CA ASP A 16 13.78 -6.38 9.30
C ASP A 16 12.78 -6.07 8.18
N ASN A 17 11.79 -5.20 8.45
CA ASN A 17 10.86 -4.70 7.42
C ASN A 17 11.53 -3.70 6.46
N PHE A 18 12.44 -2.86 6.97
CA PHE A 18 13.20 -1.94 6.15
C PHE A 18 14.18 -2.67 5.24
N ASP A 19 14.85 -3.69 5.77
CA ASP A 19 15.71 -4.59 4.99
C ASP A 19 14.89 -5.40 3.97
N LEU A 20 13.66 -5.81 4.29
CA LEU A 20 12.76 -6.46 3.34
C LEU A 20 12.35 -5.51 2.20
N ILE A 21 12.03 -4.24 2.51
CA ILE A 21 11.69 -3.22 1.51
C ILE A 21 12.89 -2.88 0.64
N LEU A 22 14.08 -2.70 1.23
CA LEU A 22 15.31 -2.47 0.50
C LEU A 22 15.70 -3.67 -0.36
N LYS A 23 15.44 -4.89 0.11
CA LYS A 23 15.67 -6.12 -0.65
C LYS A 23 14.67 -6.27 -1.79
N LEU A 24 13.42 -5.88 -1.62
CA LEU A 24 12.42 -5.83 -2.69
C LEU A 24 12.77 -4.78 -3.74
N LEU A 25 13.19 -3.57 -3.33
CA LEU A 25 13.70 -2.54 -4.24
C LEU A 25 14.98 -2.99 -4.96
N GLY A 26 15.90 -3.60 -4.23
CA GLY A 26 17.15 -4.15 -4.76
C GLY A 26 16.89 -5.24 -5.80
N ASN A 27 15.99 -6.17 -5.50
CA ASN A 27 15.56 -7.20 -6.45
C ASN A 27 14.89 -6.59 -7.69
N HIS A 28 14.02 -5.58 -7.52
CA HIS A 28 13.41 -4.88 -8.66
C HIS A 28 14.45 -4.15 -9.52
N ILE A 29 15.46 -3.53 -8.92
CA ILE A 29 16.56 -2.88 -9.64
C ILE A 29 17.46 -3.90 -10.34
N ASP A 30 17.75 -5.04 -9.70
CA ASP A 30 18.55 -6.10 -10.29
C ASP A 30 17.81 -6.84 -11.40
N ASP A 31 16.49 -7.03 -11.28
CA ASP A 31 15.63 -7.54 -12.35
C ASP A 31 15.54 -6.54 -13.50
N PHE A 32 15.53 -5.24 -13.21
CA PHE A 32 15.58 -4.18 -14.22
C PHE A 32 16.96 -4.14 -14.93
N LYS A 33 18.07 -4.30 -14.21
CA LYS A 33 19.42 -4.35 -14.79
C LYS A 33 19.66 -5.62 -15.60
N LYS A 34 19.28 -6.78 -15.07
CA LYS A 34 19.35 -8.07 -15.78
C LYS A 34 18.49 -8.05 -17.04
N SER A 35 17.33 -7.39 -17.01
CA SER A 35 16.48 -7.26 -18.19
C SER A 35 17.07 -6.32 -19.24
N ILE A 36 17.77 -5.24 -18.86
CA ILE A 36 18.54 -4.39 -19.80
C ILE A 36 19.69 -5.17 -20.47
N ASP A 37 20.47 -5.95 -19.71
CA ASP A 37 21.53 -6.79 -20.27
C ASP A 37 20.98 -7.90 -21.17
N LEU A 38 19.80 -8.46 -20.84
CA LEU A 38 19.08 -9.43 -21.69
C LEU A 38 18.53 -8.79 -22.96
N THR A 39 18.23 -7.48 -22.96
CA THR A 39 17.66 -6.75 -24.11
C THR A 39 18.67 -6.64 -25.25
N GLY A 40 19.96 -6.49 -24.95
CA GLY A 40 21.03 -6.52 -25.96
C GLY A 40 21.21 -7.90 -26.61
N LEU A 41 20.92 -8.98 -25.88
CA LEU A 41 20.94 -10.36 -26.36
C LEU A 41 19.63 -10.77 -27.06
N MET A 42 18.49 -10.24 -26.65
CA MET A 42 17.16 -10.58 -27.19
C MET A 42 16.79 -9.85 -28.48
N SER A 43 17.44 -8.73 -28.81
CA SER A 43 17.33 -8.13 -30.16
C SER A 43 17.81 -9.08 -31.27
N GLN A 44 18.61 -10.10 -30.94
CA GLN A 44 19.10 -11.11 -31.89
C GLN A 44 18.20 -12.36 -31.96
N LEU A 45 17.36 -12.58 -30.94
CA LEU A 45 16.48 -13.73 -30.84
C LEU A 45 15.04 -13.22 -30.86
N GLY A 46 14.53 -12.93 -32.06
CA GLY A 46 13.15 -12.53 -32.27
C GLY A 46 12.22 -13.53 -31.58
N SER A 47 11.57 -13.12 -30.50
CA SER A 47 10.68 -13.99 -29.73
C SER A 47 9.70 -13.16 -28.88
N ASP A 48 8.43 -13.51 -29.05
CA ASP A 48 7.24 -13.07 -28.32
C ASP A 48 7.31 -13.35 -26.81
N THR A 49 8.21 -12.66 -26.11
CA THR A 49 8.20 -12.62 -24.64
C THR A 49 7.26 -11.52 -24.16
N GLU A 50 6.67 -11.65 -22.97
CA GLU A 50 5.80 -10.62 -22.38
C GLU A 50 6.50 -9.26 -22.30
N LEU A 51 7.81 -9.26 -22.04
CA LEU A 51 8.68 -8.08 -22.04
C LEU A 51 8.92 -7.54 -23.45
N GLY A 52 9.17 -8.40 -24.44
CA GLY A 52 9.25 -8.02 -25.85
C GLY A 52 7.94 -7.40 -26.35
N ARG A 53 6.79 -7.90 -25.90
CA ARG A 53 5.46 -7.35 -26.19
C ARG A 53 5.26 -5.98 -25.54
N GLN A 54 5.68 -5.80 -24.28
CA GLN A 54 5.61 -4.50 -23.60
C GLN A 54 6.53 -3.46 -24.25
N ILE A 55 7.73 -3.85 -24.66
CA ILE A 55 8.65 -2.98 -25.41
C ILE A 55 8.07 -2.65 -26.79
N LYS A 56 7.52 -3.64 -27.50
CA LYS A 56 6.89 -3.41 -28.81
C LYS A 56 5.69 -2.48 -28.72
N GLN A 57 4.81 -2.66 -27.73
CA GLN A 57 3.71 -1.74 -27.45
C GLN A 57 4.19 -0.33 -27.07
N MET A 58 5.29 -0.21 -26.33
CA MET A 58 5.88 1.08 -25.99
C MET A 58 6.58 1.75 -27.19
N VAL A 59 7.02 0.99 -28.19
CA VAL A 59 7.59 1.53 -29.44
C VAL A 59 6.49 1.88 -30.45
N GLU A 60 5.42 1.07 -30.51
CA GLU A 60 4.25 1.28 -31.39
C GLU A 60 3.32 2.39 -30.87
N ASP A 61 3.19 2.53 -29.55
CA ASP A 61 2.39 3.56 -28.87
C ASP A 61 3.06 4.02 -27.56
N PRO A 62 4.11 4.86 -27.65
CA PRO A 62 4.91 5.27 -26.49
C PRO A 62 4.12 6.02 -25.43
N LEU A 63 3.09 6.78 -25.83
CA LEU A 63 2.30 7.56 -24.88
C LEU A 63 1.41 6.65 -24.02
N ASN A 64 0.79 5.63 -24.62
CA ASN A 64 0.00 4.67 -23.86
C ASN A 64 0.89 3.75 -23.01
N GLY A 65 2.05 3.33 -23.51
CA GLY A 65 3.02 2.56 -22.72
C GLY A 65 3.53 3.31 -21.49
N ILE A 66 3.84 4.61 -21.62
CA ILE A 66 4.22 5.47 -20.49
C ILE A 66 3.06 5.60 -19.49
N ASN A 67 1.84 5.79 -19.98
CA ASN A 67 0.66 5.92 -19.13
C ASN A 67 0.38 4.62 -18.33
N ASP A 68 0.51 3.45 -18.96
CA ASP A 68 0.27 2.18 -18.28
C ASP A 68 1.37 1.85 -17.27
N ASN A 69 2.63 2.18 -17.57
CA ASN A 69 3.71 2.06 -16.59
C ASN A 69 3.51 3.02 -15.41
N ARG A 70 3.06 4.25 -15.67
CA ARG A 70 2.68 5.20 -14.62
C ARG A 70 1.58 4.61 -13.72
N LYS A 71 0.51 4.05 -14.31
CA LYS A 71 -0.57 3.40 -13.53
C LYS A 71 -0.05 2.26 -12.66
N LYS A 72 0.89 1.45 -13.16
CA LYS A 72 1.51 0.37 -12.37
C LYS A 72 2.29 0.93 -11.18
N ILE A 73 3.10 1.97 -11.41
CA ILE A 73 3.86 2.64 -10.34
C ILE A 73 2.90 3.25 -9.31
N ASP A 74 1.84 3.93 -9.77
CA ASP A 74 0.81 4.50 -8.90
C ASP A 74 0.11 3.43 -8.05
N ALA A 75 -0.18 2.25 -8.63
CA ALA A 75 -0.75 1.12 -7.90
C ALA A 75 0.21 0.57 -6.83
N VAL A 76 1.50 0.43 -7.13
CA VAL A 76 2.50 -0.01 -6.15
C VAL A 76 2.65 1.01 -5.01
N ASN A 77 2.71 2.30 -5.33
CA ASN A 77 2.80 3.35 -4.33
C ASN A 77 1.57 3.36 -3.41
N HIS A 78 0.38 3.14 -3.96
CA HIS A 78 -0.82 2.95 -3.13
C HIS A 78 -0.71 1.79 -2.17
N ASP A 79 -0.26 0.63 -2.65
CA ASP A 79 -0.15 -0.55 -1.81
C ASP A 79 0.84 -0.32 -0.67
N ILE A 80 1.95 0.37 -0.95
CA ILE A 80 2.94 0.77 0.06
C ILE A 80 2.31 1.70 1.11
N ILE A 81 1.61 2.76 0.67
CA ILE A 81 0.97 3.71 1.59
C ILE A 81 -0.11 3.01 2.41
N ASN A 82 -0.92 2.17 1.77
CA ASN A 82 -1.93 1.39 2.45
C ASN A 82 -1.34 0.44 3.50
N LEU A 83 -0.19 -0.18 3.19
CA LEU A 83 0.53 -1.01 4.15
C LEU A 83 1.02 -0.17 5.34
N PHE A 84 1.55 1.02 5.09
CA PHE A 84 2.01 1.94 6.14
C PHE A 84 0.86 2.35 7.07
N VAL A 85 -0.27 2.79 6.53
CA VAL A 85 -1.46 3.18 7.30
C VAL A 85 -2.01 1.99 8.09
N THR A 86 -2.12 0.83 7.45
CA THR A 86 -2.65 -0.38 8.11
C THR A 86 -1.73 -0.81 9.26
N ASN A 87 -0.41 -0.74 9.07
CA ASN A 87 0.55 -1.05 10.12
C ASN A 87 0.46 -0.05 11.28
N TYR A 88 0.38 1.24 10.97
CA TYR A 88 0.18 2.29 11.97
C TYR A 88 -1.06 2.01 12.84
N LEU A 89 -2.20 1.72 12.19
CA LEU A 89 -3.44 1.42 12.90
C LEU A 89 -3.37 0.11 13.71
N ARG A 90 -2.63 -0.89 13.22
CA ARG A 90 -2.37 -2.14 13.98
C ARG A 90 -1.50 -1.93 15.21
N ASN A 91 -0.58 -0.95 15.20
CA ASN A 91 0.20 -0.60 16.38
C ASN A 91 -0.62 0.18 17.42
N LEU A 92 -1.84 0.58 17.06
CA LEU A 92 -2.85 1.18 17.93
C LEU A 92 -3.98 0.19 18.22
N ASP A 93 -3.67 -1.12 18.23
CA ASP A 93 -4.63 -2.18 18.52
C ASP A 93 -5.26 -2.05 19.91
N ASP A 94 -4.61 -1.35 20.84
CA ASP A 94 -5.13 -1.02 22.15
C ASP A 94 -6.38 -0.13 22.08
N ILE A 95 -6.49 0.73 21.07
CA ILE A 95 -7.59 1.70 20.90
C ILE A 95 -8.47 1.46 19.68
N VAL A 96 -7.95 0.83 18.62
CA VAL A 96 -8.69 0.55 17.38
C VAL A 96 -9.42 -0.78 17.53
N GLU A 97 -10.74 -0.76 17.32
CA GLU A 97 -11.57 -1.97 17.27
C GLU A 97 -11.61 -2.56 15.86
N GLN A 98 -11.84 -1.71 14.86
CA GLN A 98 -11.87 -2.11 13.45
C GLN A 98 -11.41 -0.94 12.57
N ALA A 99 -10.91 -1.27 11.38
CA ALA A 99 -10.65 -0.27 10.35
C ALA A 99 -11.09 -0.78 8.98
N HIS A 100 -11.77 0.07 8.23
CA HIS A 100 -12.32 -0.23 6.92
C HIS A 100 -11.70 0.70 5.88
N LEU A 101 -11.24 0.14 4.76
CA LEU A 101 -10.68 0.89 3.65
C LEU A 101 -11.74 1.08 2.55
N LYS A 102 -11.72 2.27 1.96
CA LYS A 102 -12.33 2.59 0.67
C LYS A 102 -11.33 3.35 -0.19
N VAL A 103 -11.10 2.87 -1.41
CA VAL A 103 -10.33 3.61 -2.41
C VAL A 103 -11.29 4.52 -3.18
N LEU A 104 -11.08 5.83 -3.08
CA LEU A 104 -11.88 6.82 -3.77
C LEU A 104 -11.29 7.12 -5.18
N PRO A 105 -12.10 7.71 -6.09
CA PRO A 105 -11.59 8.23 -7.35
C PRO A 105 -10.39 9.17 -7.13
N ASN A 106 -9.46 9.17 -8.09
CA ASN A 106 -8.17 9.88 -7.98
C ASN A 106 -7.25 9.33 -6.89
N SER A 107 -7.23 8.02 -6.70
CA SER A 107 -6.12 7.42 -5.95
C SER A 107 -6.09 7.88 -4.47
N LYS A 108 -7.26 8.15 -3.90
CA LYS A 108 -7.38 8.64 -2.53
C LYS A 108 -7.75 7.48 -1.61
N LEU A 109 -6.95 7.27 -0.56
CA LEU A 109 -7.20 6.24 0.43
C LEU A 109 -8.04 6.81 1.57
N TYR A 110 -9.20 6.20 1.83
CA TYR A 110 -10.09 6.60 2.90
C TYR A 110 -10.25 5.46 3.91
N TYR A 111 -9.94 5.74 5.17
CA TYR A 111 -10.08 4.79 6.27
C TYR A 111 -11.18 5.25 7.22
N SER A 112 -12.16 4.38 7.42
CA SER A 112 -13.14 4.49 8.49
C SER A 112 -12.65 3.67 9.68
N ILE A 113 -12.39 4.33 10.80
CA ILE A 113 -11.79 3.73 12.00
C ILE A 113 -12.84 3.70 13.10
N ILE A 114 -13.04 2.53 13.69
CA ILE A 114 -13.86 2.32 14.88
C ILE A 114 -12.93 2.22 16.08
N LEU A 115 -13.16 3.05 17.09
CA LEU A 115 -12.43 2.99 18.35
C LEU A 115 -13.16 2.08 19.33
N LYS A 116 -12.41 1.34 20.15
CA LYS A 116 -12.95 0.58 21.28
C LYS A 116 -13.61 1.49 22.31
N GLU A 117 -12.98 2.64 22.56
CA GLU A 117 -13.50 3.72 23.40
C GLU A 117 -13.29 5.05 22.71
N ASP A 118 -14.38 5.81 22.55
CA ASP A 118 -14.38 7.09 21.83
C ASP A 118 -14.05 8.26 22.78
N THR A 119 -12.77 8.36 23.15
CA THR A 119 -12.23 9.42 24.02
C THR A 119 -11.44 10.46 23.21
N PHE A 120 -11.29 11.67 23.76
CA PHE A 120 -10.51 12.72 23.13
C PHE A 120 -9.04 12.30 22.91
N GLU A 121 -8.45 11.63 23.91
CA GLU A 121 -7.08 11.11 23.86
C GLU A 121 -6.91 10.08 22.72
N ASN A 122 -7.86 9.15 22.56
CA ASN A 122 -7.80 8.14 21.50
C ASN A 122 -7.95 8.78 20.12
N ARG A 123 -8.86 9.76 19.98
CA ARG A 123 -8.99 10.55 18.74
C ARG A 123 -7.69 11.27 18.39
N LEU A 124 -7.03 11.89 19.37
CA LEU A 124 -5.78 12.63 19.16
C LEU A 124 -4.66 11.71 18.65
N ARG A 125 -4.52 10.51 19.22
CA ARG A 125 -3.55 9.50 18.76
C ARG A 125 -3.76 9.09 17.30
N ILE A 126 -5.01 9.00 16.84
CA ILE A 126 -5.32 8.74 15.43
C ILE A 126 -5.01 9.97 14.56
N SER A 127 -5.40 11.17 15.00
CA SER A 127 -5.15 12.41 14.26
C SER A 127 -3.67 12.72 14.06
N GLN A 128 -2.81 12.25 14.97
CA GLN A 128 -1.37 12.45 14.88
C GLN A 128 -0.77 11.86 13.61
N PHE A 129 -1.27 10.71 13.15
CA PHE A 129 -0.89 10.16 11.85
C PHE A 129 -1.11 11.16 10.73
N THR A 130 -2.30 11.77 10.66
CA THR A 130 -2.66 12.69 9.58
C THR A 130 -1.78 13.93 9.62
N THR A 131 -1.45 14.42 10.82
CA THR A 131 -0.49 15.53 10.99
C THR A 131 0.89 15.15 10.47
N ASP A 132 1.41 13.99 10.86
CA ASP A 132 2.74 13.54 10.46
C ASP A 132 2.80 13.26 8.96
N TYR A 133 1.79 12.57 8.43
CA TYR A 133 1.67 12.20 7.02
C TYR A 133 1.61 13.44 6.11
N ASN A 134 0.83 14.45 6.48
CA ASN A 134 0.68 15.69 5.71
C ASN A 134 1.95 16.55 5.66
N ASN A 135 2.98 16.23 6.46
CA ASN A 135 4.27 16.91 6.39
C ASN A 135 5.20 16.33 5.29
N PHE A 136 4.81 15.22 4.65
CA PHE A 136 5.59 14.59 3.58
C PHE A 136 5.04 14.98 2.20
N GLU A 137 5.91 15.27 1.23
CA GLU A 137 5.49 15.61 -0.15
C GLU A 137 4.63 14.52 -0.82
N ILE A 138 4.77 13.27 -0.39
CA ILE A 138 3.97 12.15 -0.89
C ILE A 138 2.47 12.30 -0.57
N SER A 139 2.10 13.07 0.47
CA SER A 139 0.69 13.27 0.86
C SER A 139 -0.12 14.02 -0.18
N ASP A 140 0.53 14.91 -0.95
CA ASP A 140 -0.12 15.69 -2.00
C ASP A 140 -0.47 14.82 -3.21
N THR A 141 0.39 13.83 -3.50
CA THR A 141 0.21 12.90 -4.62
C THR A 141 -0.73 11.76 -4.26
N TYR A 142 -0.66 11.28 -3.02
CA TYR A 142 -1.44 10.15 -2.52
C TYR A 142 -2.14 10.53 -1.21
N PRO A 143 -3.28 11.24 -1.28
CA PRO A 143 -3.96 11.71 -0.09
C PRO A 143 -4.54 10.55 0.71
N VAL A 144 -4.27 10.56 2.02
CA VAL A 144 -4.86 9.64 2.99
C VAL A 144 -5.85 10.41 3.86
N THR A 145 -7.02 9.85 4.10
CA THR A 145 -8.02 10.41 5.01
C THR A 145 -8.39 9.37 6.04
N LEU A 146 -8.21 9.71 7.32
CA LEU A 146 -8.66 8.92 8.44
C LEU A 146 -9.91 9.56 9.04
N GLN A 147 -11.00 8.80 9.15
CA GLN A 147 -12.24 9.26 9.77
C GLN A 147 -12.66 8.29 10.87
N ILE A 148 -12.86 8.84 12.06
CA ILE A 148 -13.38 8.08 13.20
C ILE A 148 -14.90 7.97 13.04
N THR A 149 -15.41 6.74 13.08
CA THR A 149 -16.81 6.43 12.79
C THR A 149 -17.42 5.66 13.96
N PRO A 150 -18.60 6.05 14.46
CA PRO A 150 -19.30 5.26 15.47
C PRO A 150 -19.72 3.91 14.90
N LEU A 151 -19.62 2.85 15.72
CA LEU A 151 -20.01 1.49 15.34
C LEU A 151 -21.44 1.41 14.77
N SER A 152 -22.35 2.26 15.27
CA SER A 152 -23.75 2.32 14.84
C SER A 152 -23.97 2.72 13.38
N VAL A 153 -22.97 3.32 12.72
CA VAL A 153 -23.09 3.85 11.35
C VAL A 153 -22.35 2.98 10.33
N VAL A 154 -21.51 2.04 10.78
CA VAL A 154 -20.63 1.24 9.92
C VAL A 154 -21.40 0.34 8.97
N SER A 155 -22.54 -0.22 9.40
CA SER A 155 -23.42 -1.01 8.53
C SER A 155 -24.05 -0.19 7.40
N SER A 156 -24.03 1.15 7.50
CA SER A 156 -24.65 2.08 6.56
C SER A 156 -23.65 2.70 5.58
N VAL A 157 -22.35 2.45 5.76
CA VAL A 157 -21.30 2.99 4.89
C VAL A 157 -20.77 1.87 4.00
N GLU A 158 -20.78 2.10 2.68
CA GLU A 158 -20.16 1.16 1.75
C GLU A 158 -18.63 1.18 1.90
N HIS A 159 -18.10 0.05 2.38
CA HIS A 159 -16.68 -0.22 2.51
C HIS A 159 -16.24 -1.27 1.50
N GLU A 160 -15.01 -1.16 0.97
CA GLU A 160 -14.48 -2.15 0.04
C GLU A 160 -13.88 -3.35 0.77
N ARG A 161 -13.19 -3.11 1.89
CA ARG A 161 -12.61 -4.17 2.73
C ARG A 161 -12.33 -3.72 4.16
N GLN A 162 -12.40 -4.67 5.08
CA GLN A 162 -11.87 -4.52 6.45
C GLN A 162 -10.37 -4.82 6.45
N VAL A 163 -9.57 -3.98 7.11
CA VAL A 163 -8.09 -4.08 7.18
C VAL A 163 -7.57 -4.37 8.59
N ILE A 164 -8.40 -4.14 9.60
CA ILE A 164 -8.23 -4.54 11.01
C ILE A 164 -9.55 -5.11 11.50
#